data_AF-A0ABD6BXL4-F1
#
_entry.id   AF-A0ABD6BXL4-F1
#
_cell.length_a   1.000
_cell.length_b   1.000
_cell.length_c   1.000
_cell.angle_alpha   90.00
_cell.angle_beta   90.00
_cell.angle_gamma   90.00
#
_symmetry.space_group_name_H-M   'P 1'
#
loop_
_entity.id
_entity.type
_entity.pdbx_description
1 polymer ?
#
loop_
_entity_poly.entity_id
_entity_poly.type
_entity_poly.pdbx_seq_one_letter_code
_entity_poly.pdbx_strand_id
1 'polypeptide(L)'
;MDEPAVFDRVVTALDERNYEPLVHVPEAHSDAYADVLDRCRRHEISIRGRYPDVLGFTEADRVFAIEVKGSRNLLRGIGQALTYQQGSHVAYLAGTSDAVAPHADLLRSKGVGVIGVDPDGSASWDAPPSAESTAEVADVAGQLSVRLRDDVFGGDITTLSLAQPLNYLAPVVALDRYGPLARTELVDVIADEYGFGAGDETVTSARTLGLLTVGSPYELTSQGALSSTVLRGCGIEELDDLRLTKDEVTGQTLAAVHPPLATLLRNAFARHPEFGLLLDALREEGPRIHFLDLVERLVREYPNVFLSTFCTIRGASRARKLIERGETARLYRDPSVWRDVIRNNVLFNFVQQLKHVGVLAAETRSHSGAMSEYDPDEKPWIVADGG
;
A
#
# COMPACT_ATOMS: atom_id res chain seq x y z
N MET A 1 -0.44 22.08 -29.37
CA MET A 1 -1.42 21.35 -28.53
C MET A 1 -1.20 21.77 -27.09
N ASP A 2 -2.25 21.93 -26.30
CA ASP A 2 -2.14 22.16 -24.87
C ASP A 2 -1.98 20.82 -24.12
N GLU A 3 -1.66 20.89 -22.83
CA GLU A 3 -1.37 19.71 -22.02
C GLU A 3 -2.53 18.72 -21.88
N PRO A 4 -3.80 19.16 -21.65
CA PRO A 4 -4.93 18.23 -21.57
C PRO A 4 -5.15 17.43 -22.86
N ALA A 5 -5.01 18.06 -24.03
CA ALA A 5 -5.16 17.35 -25.30
C ALA A 5 -4.03 16.35 -25.55
N VAL A 6 -2.78 16.66 -25.15
CA VAL A 6 -1.70 15.67 -25.18
C VAL A 6 -2.02 14.50 -24.24
N PHE A 7 -2.52 14.79 -23.04
CA PHE A 7 -2.87 13.77 -22.05
C PHE A 7 -3.92 12.79 -22.59
N ASP A 8 -5.04 13.29 -23.12
CA ASP A 8 -6.09 12.44 -23.69
C ASP A 8 -5.56 11.52 -24.82
N ARG A 9 -4.66 12.05 -25.66
CA ARG A 9 -4.02 11.25 -26.72
C ARG A 9 -3.07 10.19 -26.17
N VAL A 10 -2.32 10.50 -25.12
CA VAL A 10 -1.46 9.51 -24.43
C VAL A 10 -2.31 8.38 -23.86
N VAL A 11 -3.41 8.69 -23.18
CA VAL A 11 -4.34 7.68 -22.63
C VAL A 11 -4.92 6.80 -23.73
N THR A 12 -5.33 7.40 -24.84
CA THR A 12 -5.81 6.65 -26.01
C THR A 12 -4.74 5.70 -26.56
N ALA A 13 -3.49 6.17 -26.68
CA ALA A 13 -2.39 5.34 -27.15
C ALA A 13 -2.00 4.21 -26.17
N LEU A 14 -2.29 4.38 -24.87
CA LEU A 14 -2.11 3.35 -23.84
C LEU A 14 -3.19 2.27 -23.93
N ASP A 15 -4.45 2.67 -24.12
CA ASP A 15 -5.57 1.75 -24.33
C ASP A 15 -5.34 0.86 -25.56
N GLU A 16 -4.87 1.46 -26.67
CA GLU A 16 -4.50 0.72 -27.90
C GLU A 16 -3.40 -0.32 -27.69
N ARG A 17 -2.59 -0.18 -26.64
CA ARG A 17 -1.50 -1.10 -26.27
C ARG A 17 -1.91 -2.10 -25.19
N ASN A 18 -3.18 -2.11 -24.78
CA ASN A 18 -3.70 -2.91 -23.65
C ASN A 18 -2.93 -2.67 -22.35
N TYR A 19 -2.52 -1.42 -22.09
CA TYR A 19 -1.95 -1.05 -20.80
C TYR A 19 -3.07 -0.70 -19.83
N GLU A 20 -2.80 -0.80 -18.52
CA GLU A 20 -3.77 -0.47 -17.47
C GLU A 20 -3.38 0.82 -16.74
N PRO A 21 -3.72 2.01 -17.28
CA PRO A 21 -3.33 3.28 -16.68
C PRO A 21 -4.20 3.68 -15.49
N LEU A 22 -3.55 4.20 -14.47
CA LEU A 22 -4.11 5.13 -13.49
C LEU A 22 -3.58 6.53 -13.78
N VAL A 23 -4.37 7.55 -13.48
CA VAL A 23 -3.98 8.96 -13.71
C VAL A 23 -3.93 9.79 -12.43
N HIS A 24 -3.02 10.74 -12.36
CA HIS A 24 -2.99 11.76 -11.32
C HIS A 24 -3.37 13.11 -11.91
N VAL A 25 -4.53 13.63 -11.50
CA VAL A 25 -4.98 14.99 -11.82
C VAL A 25 -5.37 15.66 -10.51
N PRO A 26 -4.70 16.75 -10.10
CA PRO A 26 -5.10 17.51 -8.92
C PRO A 26 -6.56 17.97 -9.03
N GLU A 27 -7.31 17.90 -7.93
CA GLU A 27 -8.76 18.18 -7.94
C GLU A 27 -9.09 19.56 -8.54
N ALA A 28 -8.26 20.56 -8.27
CA ALA A 28 -8.36 21.92 -8.80
C ALA A 28 -8.28 22.04 -10.34
N HIS A 29 -7.88 20.97 -11.02
CA HIS A 29 -7.77 20.90 -12.48
C HIS A 29 -8.75 19.90 -13.11
N SER A 30 -9.61 19.24 -12.33
CA SER A 30 -10.47 18.15 -12.82
C SER A 30 -11.29 18.51 -14.04
N ASP A 31 -11.87 19.72 -14.09
CA ASP A 31 -12.70 20.17 -15.21
C ASP A 31 -11.95 20.20 -16.55
N ALA A 32 -10.64 20.52 -16.52
CA ALA A 32 -9.83 20.59 -17.73
C ALA A 32 -9.43 19.20 -18.27
N TYR A 33 -9.54 18.15 -17.45
CA TYR A 33 -9.14 16.78 -17.79
C TYR A 33 -10.33 15.79 -17.64
N ALA A 34 -11.57 16.29 -17.75
CA ALA A 34 -12.77 15.47 -17.55
C ALA A 34 -12.79 14.23 -18.45
N ASP A 35 -12.45 14.37 -19.73
CA ASP A 35 -12.42 13.26 -20.69
C ASP A 35 -11.45 12.13 -20.28
N VAL A 36 -10.31 12.50 -19.70
CA VAL A 36 -9.32 11.54 -19.17
C VAL A 36 -9.86 10.86 -17.91
N LEU A 37 -10.48 11.63 -17.02
CA LEU A 37 -11.00 11.16 -15.74
C LEU A 37 -12.24 10.26 -15.88
N ASP A 38 -12.99 10.41 -16.96
CA ASP A 38 -14.12 9.53 -17.29
C ASP A 38 -13.66 8.14 -17.76
N ARG A 39 -12.41 8.03 -18.26
CA ARG A 39 -11.84 6.79 -18.82
C ARG A 39 -10.88 6.10 -17.87
N CYS A 40 -10.19 6.85 -17.01
CA CYS A 40 -9.14 6.33 -16.15
C CYS A 40 -9.46 6.50 -14.67
N ARG A 41 -9.09 5.49 -13.87
CA ARG A 41 -9.10 5.59 -12.42
C ARG A 41 -8.00 6.53 -11.93
N ARG A 42 -8.26 7.29 -10.85
CA ARG A 42 -7.26 8.18 -10.23
C ARG A 42 -6.24 7.42 -9.36
N HIS A 43 -5.02 7.94 -9.22
CA HIS A 43 -4.06 7.50 -8.19
C HIS A 43 -3.46 8.64 -7.37
N GLU A 44 -2.97 8.26 -6.18
CA GLU A 44 -2.12 9.07 -5.30
C GLU A 44 -0.83 8.32 -4.93
N ILE A 45 -0.31 7.53 -5.88
CA ILE A 45 0.96 6.81 -5.73
C ILE A 45 2.11 7.74 -6.12
N SER A 46 3.10 7.87 -5.25
CA SER A 46 4.25 8.76 -5.47
C SER A 46 5.55 7.99 -5.75
N ILE A 47 6.45 8.61 -6.51
CA ILE A 47 7.84 8.17 -6.69
C ILE A 47 8.74 9.29 -6.20
N ARG A 48 9.58 9.02 -5.20
CA ARG A 48 10.37 10.06 -4.48
C ARG A 48 9.54 11.30 -4.09
N GLY A 49 8.30 11.08 -3.65
CA GLY A 49 7.39 12.14 -3.20
C GLY A 49 6.71 12.96 -4.31
N ARG A 50 6.94 12.63 -5.58
CA ARG A 50 6.29 13.24 -6.75
C ARG A 50 5.23 12.31 -7.32
N TYR A 51 4.19 12.86 -7.92
CA TYR A 51 3.13 12.09 -8.57
C TYR A 51 3.34 12.08 -10.08
N PRO A 52 3.61 10.91 -10.69
CA PRO A 52 3.51 10.77 -12.14
C PRO A 52 2.11 11.14 -12.61
N ASP A 53 2.00 11.76 -13.78
CA ASP A 53 0.70 12.10 -14.37
C ASP A 53 -0.05 10.81 -14.77
N VAL A 54 0.68 9.81 -15.26
CA VAL A 54 0.16 8.46 -15.54
C VAL A 54 1.08 7.41 -14.93
N LEU A 55 0.50 6.39 -14.32
CA LEU A 55 1.20 5.25 -13.75
C LEU A 55 0.37 3.97 -13.98
N GLY A 56 1.01 2.84 -14.28
CA GLY A 56 0.27 1.59 -14.47
C GLY A 56 1.16 0.39 -14.75
N PHE A 57 0.55 -0.71 -15.18
CA PHE A 57 1.26 -1.88 -15.69
C PHE A 57 1.19 -1.95 -17.21
N THR A 58 2.29 -2.33 -17.84
CA THR A 58 2.29 -2.81 -19.23
C THR A 58 1.68 -4.21 -19.29
N GLU A 59 1.41 -4.71 -20.50
CA GLU A 59 0.94 -6.10 -20.73
C GLU A 59 1.86 -7.20 -20.18
N ALA A 60 3.11 -6.86 -19.85
CA ALA A 60 4.11 -7.77 -19.30
C ALA A 60 4.33 -7.56 -17.79
N ASP A 61 3.33 -7.00 -17.09
CA ASP A 61 3.35 -6.70 -15.65
C ASP A 61 4.51 -5.79 -15.22
N ARG A 62 4.99 -4.91 -16.12
CA ARG A 62 6.03 -3.92 -15.80
C ARG A 62 5.38 -2.59 -15.44
N VAL A 63 5.71 -2.06 -14.25
CA VAL A 63 5.41 -0.68 -13.85
C VAL A 63 5.95 0.32 -14.87
N PHE A 64 5.08 1.16 -15.43
CA PHE A 64 5.44 2.33 -16.23
C PHE A 64 5.00 3.62 -15.56
N ALA A 65 5.74 4.71 -15.78
CA ALA A 65 5.39 6.05 -15.34
C ALA A 65 5.53 7.07 -16.48
N ILE A 66 4.61 8.01 -16.60
CA ILE A 66 4.62 9.05 -17.66
C ILE A 66 4.42 10.42 -17.02
N GLU A 67 5.29 11.35 -17.38
CA GLU A 67 5.04 12.79 -17.20
C GLU A 67 4.50 13.36 -18.52
N VAL A 68 3.36 14.04 -18.47
CA VAL A 68 2.73 14.68 -19.63
C VAL A 68 2.98 16.17 -19.58
N LYS A 69 3.40 16.76 -20.70
CA LYS A 69 3.60 18.20 -20.83
C LYS A 69 3.01 18.73 -22.14
N GLY A 70 2.41 19.91 -22.06
CA GLY A 70 2.11 20.70 -23.26
C GLY A 70 3.38 21.33 -23.86
N SER A 71 3.22 22.42 -24.60
CA SER A 71 4.34 23.12 -25.25
C SER A 71 5.21 23.99 -24.31
N ARG A 72 5.01 23.93 -22.99
CA ARG A 72 5.71 24.75 -21.99
C ARG A 72 6.24 23.87 -20.84
N ASN A 73 7.21 24.39 -20.09
CA ASN A 73 7.78 23.75 -18.89
C ASN A 73 8.42 22.36 -19.11
N LEU A 74 8.86 22.07 -20.35
CA LEU A 74 9.42 20.76 -20.69
C LEU A 74 10.65 20.39 -19.86
N LEU A 75 11.53 21.35 -19.53
CA LEU A 75 12.70 21.11 -18.66
C LEU A 75 12.32 20.59 -17.28
N ARG A 76 11.20 21.08 -16.72
CA ARG A 76 10.69 20.59 -15.44
C ARG A 76 10.18 19.16 -15.60
N GLY A 77 9.46 18.88 -16.69
CA GLY A 77 8.97 17.53 -17.02
C GLY A 77 10.12 16.52 -17.21
N ILE A 78 11.23 16.93 -17.84
CA ILE A 78 12.44 16.10 -17.97
C ILE A 78 12.97 15.70 -16.58
N GLY A 79 13.08 16.64 -15.65
CA GLY A 79 13.53 16.34 -14.29
C GLY A 79 12.60 15.39 -13.54
N GLN A 80 11.29 15.50 -13.77
CA GLN A 80 10.28 14.61 -13.19
C GLN A 80 10.38 13.19 -13.77
N ALA A 81 10.44 13.06 -15.10
CA ALA A 81 10.56 11.76 -15.77
C ALA A 81 11.85 11.00 -15.37
N LEU A 82 12.97 11.72 -15.19
CA LEU A 82 14.22 11.13 -14.66
C LEU A 82 14.04 10.63 -13.21
N THR A 83 13.26 11.34 -12.40
CA THR A 83 12.96 10.91 -11.02
C THR A 83 12.12 9.63 -11.00
N TYR A 84 11.17 9.49 -11.94
CA TYR A 84 10.26 8.35 -11.99
C TYR A 84 10.94 7.02 -12.30
N GLN A 85 12.15 7.03 -12.88
CA GLN A 85 12.95 5.82 -13.08
C GLN A 85 13.28 5.09 -11.78
N GLN A 86 13.23 5.76 -10.63
CA GLN A 86 13.51 5.13 -9.34
C GLN A 86 12.40 4.17 -8.91
N GLY A 87 11.15 4.43 -9.31
CA GLY A 87 9.97 3.65 -8.93
C GLY A 87 9.20 3.06 -10.12
N SER A 88 9.81 3.00 -11.31
CA SER A 88 9.21 2.39 -12.49
C SER A 88 10.24 1.62 -13.30
N HIS A 89 9.81 0.58 -14.01
CA HIS A 89 10.68 -0.17 -14.91
C HIS A 89 10.96 0.60 -16.21
N VAL A 90 10.01 1.45 -16.61
CA VAL A 90 10.11 2.32 -17.78
C VAL A 90 9.44 3.66 -17.46
N ALA A 91 10.17 4.75 -17.68
CA ALA A 91 9.66 6.11 -17.51
C ALA A 91 9.62 6.82 -18.86
N TYR A 92 8.59 7.64 -19.08
CA TYR A 92 8.40 8.41 -20.31
C TYR A 92 8.16 9.89 -20.02
N LEU A 93 8.62 10.73 -20.94
CA LEU A 93 8.14 12.11 -21.09
C LEU A 93 7.25 12.18 -22.33
N ALA A 94 6.00 12.58 -22.14
CA ALA A 94 5.04 12.79 -23.20
C ALA A 94 4.85 14.28 -23.49
N GLY A 95 4.74 14.63 -24.77
CA GLY A 95 4.50 16.01 -25.21
C GLY A 95 4.18 16.07 -26.69
N THR A 96 4.02 17.28 -27.23
CA THR A 96 3.91 17.43 -28.69
C THR A 96 5.22 17.01 -29.36
N SER A 97 5.13 16.32 -30.50
CA SER A 97 6.31 15.75 -31.18
C SER A 97 7.41 16.78 -31.43
N ASP A 98 7.04 18.00 -31.84
CA ASP A 98 7.96 19.12 -32.08
C ASP A 98 8.68 19.61 -30.82
N ALA A 99 8.05 19.47 -29.65
CA ALA A 99 8.61 19.87 -28.37
C ALA A 99 9.54 18.80 -27.80
N VAL A 100 9.19 17.51 -27.92
CA VAL A 100 9.95 16.41 -27.29
C VAL A 100 11.07 15.87 -28.18
N ALA A 101 10.91 15.88 -29.51
CA ALA A 101 11.89 15.33 -30.44
C ALA A 101 13.31 15.90 -30.27
N PRO A 102 13.52 17.21 -30.02
CA PRO A 102 14.86 17.77 -29.79
C PRO A 102 15.59 17.20 -28.57
N HIS A 103 14.88 16.55 -27.65
CA HIS A 103 15.43 16.01 -26.40
C HIS A 103 15.47 14.47 -26.37
N ALA A 104 14.96 13.79 -27.40
CA ALA A 104 14.77 12.35 -27.41
C ALA A 104 16.06 11.57 -27.20
N ASP A 105 17.13 11.89 -27.93
CA ASP A 105 18.42 11.19 -27.81
C ASP A 105 19.02 11.34 -26.41
N LEU A 106 18.94 12.55 -25.83
CA LEU A 106 19.42 12.81 -24.48
C LEU A 106 18.61 12.02 -23.45
N LEU A 107 17.28 12.09 -23.52
CA LEU A 107 16.40 11.37 -22.59
C LEU A 107 16.63 9.86 -22.64
N ARG A 108 16.73 9.30 -23.85
CA ARG A 108 17.00 7.87 -24.02
C ARG A 108 18.37 7.46 -23.50
N SER A 109 19.39 8.30 -23.70
CA SER A 109 20.72 8.06 -23.12
C SER A 109 20.72 8.07 -21.59
N LYS A 110 19.70 8.69 -20.98
CA LYS A 110 19.46 8.71 -19.54
C LYS A 110 18.41 7.68 -19.10
N GLY A 111 17.93 6.83 -20.01
CA GLY A 111 16.97 5.76 -19.70
C GLY A 111 15.50 6.21 -19.64
N VAL A 112 15.16 7.39 -20.18
CA VAL A 112 13.78 7.89 -20.27
C VAL A 112 13.31 7.80 -21.72
N GLY A 113 12.13 7.22 -21.92
CA GLY A 113 11.48 7.16 -23.23
C GLY A 113 10.75 8.45 -23.57
N VAL A 114 10.36 8.59 -24.82
CA VAL A 114 9.62 9.75 -25.31
C VAL A 114 8.33 9.32 -25.99
N ILE A 115 7.26 10.05 -25.73
CA ILE A 115 5.98 9.92 -26.43
C ILE A 115 5.68 11.25 -27.12
N GLY A 116 5.79 11.27 -28.44
CA GLY A 116 5.49 12.45 -29.26
C GLY A 116 4.08 12.38 -29.81
N VAL A 117 3.24 13.38 -29.50
CA VAL A 117 1.89 13.50 -30.05
C VAL A 117 1.89 14.52 -31.20
N ASP A 118 1.52 14.05 -32.39
CA ASP A 118 1.42 14.86 -33.60
C ASP A 118 0.08 15.60 -33.70
N PRO A 119 -0.03 16.66 -34.51
CA PRO A 119 -1.26 17.43 -34.68
C PRO A 119 -2.45 16.60 -35.20
N ASP A 120 -2.20 15.50 -35.90
CA ASP A 120 -3.22 14.57 -36.38
C ASP A 120 -3.71 13.59 -35.29
N GLY A 121 -3.14 13.66 -34.09
CA GLY A 121 -3.46 12.82 -32.95
C GLY A 121 -2.68 11.51 -32.91
N SER A 122 -1.80 11.24 -33.87
CA SER A 122 -0.94 10.07 -33.81
C SER A 122 0.13 10.21 -32.72
N ALA A 123 0.47 9.08 -32.08
CA ALA A 123 1.48 9.02 -31.03
C ALA A 123 2.68 8.18 -31.47
N SER A 124 3.85 8.81 -31.51
CA SER A 124 5.14 8.16 -31.71
C SER A 124 5.75 7.76 -30.36
N TRP A 125 6.39 6.59 -30.31
CA TRP A 125 6.93 6.01 -29.08
C TRP A 125 8.39 5.64 -29.27
N ASP A 126 9.24 6.24 -28.45
CA ASP A 126 10.64 5.86 -28.32
C ASP A 126 10.86 5.24 -26.95
N ALA A 127 10.96 3.91 -26.91
CA ALA A 127 11.16 3.19 -25.66
C ALA A 127 12.53 3.51 -25.02
N PRO A 128 12.59 3.58 -23.67
CA PRO A 128 13.86 3.65 -22.98
C PRO A 128 14.62 2.33 -23.11
N PRO A 129 15.97 2.34 -23.03
CA PRO A 129 16.73 1.12 -22.78
C PRO A 129 16.24 0.47 -21.48
N SER A 130 16.15 -0.87 -21.46
CA SER A 130 15.64 -1.62 -20.30
C SER A 130 16.45 -1.31 -19.04
N ALA A 131 15.79 -0.81 -18.00
CA ALA A 131 16.37 -0.67 -16.67
C ALA A 131 16.13 -1.94 -15.83
N GLU A 132 17.08 -2.23 -14.93
CA GLU A 132 16.94 -3.26 -13.91
C GLU A 132 16.01 -2.79 -12.77
N SER A 133 15.36 -3.75 -12.10
CA SER A 133 14.37 -3.49 -11.04
C SER A 133 15.05 -3.09 -9.72
N THR A 134 14.42 -2.18 -8.97
CA THR A 134 14.83 -1.74 -7.62
C THR A 134 13.77 -2.09 -6.56
N ALA A 135 14.08 -1.95 -5.27
CA ALA A 135 13.10 -2.12 -4.19
C ALA A 135 11.96 -1.09 -4.25
N GLU A 136 12.25 0.14 -4.69
CA GLU A 136 11.24 1.20 -4.85
C GLU A 136 10.25 0.87 -5.99
N VAL A 137 10.68 0.09 -7.01
CA VAL A 137 9.74 -0.46 -8.01
C VAL A 137 8.77 -1.45 -7.37
N ALA A 138 9.22 -2.29 -6.43
CA ALA A 138 8.34 -3.22 -5.71
C ALA A 138 7.32 -2.47 -4.83
N ASP A 139 7.74 -1.40 -4.15
CA ASP A 139 6.86 -0.49 -3.39
C ASP A 139 5.74 0.10 -4.27
N VAL A 140 6.11 0.64 -5.43
CA VAL A 140 5.14 1.20 -6.39
C VAL A 140 4.23 0.11 -6.98
N ALA A 141 4.79 -1.04 -7.35
CA ALA A 141 4.03 -2.18 -7.86
C ALA A 141 3.01 -2.71 -6.84
N GLY A 142 3.37 -2.73 -5.55
CA GLY A 142 2.47 -3.14 -4.47
C GLY A 142 1.26 -2.20 -4.35
N GLN A 143 1.51 -0.88 -4.35
CA GLN A 143 0.46 0.15 -4.33
C GLN A 143 -0.45 0.12 -5.56
N LEU A 144 0.14 -0.13 -6.74
CA LEU A 144 -0.61 -0.31 -7.99
C LEU A 144 -1.48 -1.55 -7.92
N SER A 145 -0.95 -2.66 -7.41
CA SER A 145 -1.68 -3.92 -7.30
C SER A 145 -2.89 -3.79 -6.38
N VAL A 146 -2.77 -3.09 -5.25
CA VAL A 146 -3.92 -2.82 -4.36
C VAL A 146 -5.02 -2.07 -5.13
N ARG A 147 -4.68 -0.96 -5.80
CA ARG A 147 -5.67 -0.10 -6.51
C ARG A 147 -6.25 -0.71 -7.78
N LEU A 148 -5.44 -1.44 -8.54
CA LEU A 148 -5.91 -2.09 -9.76
C LEU A 148 -6.78 -3.31 -9.43
N ARG A 149 -6.43 -4.03 -8.34
CA ARG A 149 -7.13 -5.21 -7.82
C ARG A 149 -7.92 -4.89 -6.54
N ASP A 150 -8.57 -3.72 -6.50
CA ASP A 150 -9.42 -3.30 -5.37
C ASP A 150 -10.52 -4.34 -5.07
N ASP A 151 -10.87 -5.19 -6.03
CA ASP A 151 -11.80 -6.32 -5.89
C ASP A 151 -11.27 -7.44 -4.97
N VAL A 152 -9.94 -7.57 -4.84
CA VAL A 152 -9.27 -8.57 -4.01
C VAL A 152 -8.95 -8.03 -2.61
N PHE A 153 -8.60 -6.76 -2.49
CA PHE A 153 -8.21 -6.12 -1.22
C PHE A 153 -9.09 -4.90 -0.94
N GLY A 154 -9.85 -4.94 0.15
CA GLY A 154 -10.90 -3.95 0.42
C GLY A 154 -10.47 -2.68 1.19
N GLY A 155 -9.19 -2.30 1.20
CA GLY A 155 -8.73 -1.07 1.86
C GLY A 155 -7.24 -1.03 2.19
N ASP A 156 -6.81 0.10 2.77
CA ASP A 156 -5.42 0.31 3.21
C ASP A 156 -5.10 -0.51 4.47
N ILE A 157 -3.84 -0.90 4.64
CA ILE A 157 -3.28 -1.51 5.87
C ILE A 157 -3.60 -0.73 7.16
N THR A 158 -3.84 0.56 7.04
CA THR A 158 -4.16 1.44 8.16
C THR A 158 -5.47 1.13 8.87
N THR A 159 -6.38 0.42 8.22
CA THR A 159 -7.66 0.01 8.79
C THR A 159 -7.51 -1.12 9.80
N LEU A 160 -6.34 -1.80 9.84
CA LEU A 160 -6.00 -2.84 10.80
C LEU A 160 -5.76 -2.22 12.20
N SER A 161 -6.86 -1.82 12.83
CA SER A 161 -6.87 -0.97 14.02
C SER A 161 -6.90 -1.73 15.34
N LEU A 162 -7.07 -3.06 15.34
CA LEU A 162 -7.25 -3.85 16.56
C LEU A 162 -5.94 -4.56 16.94
N ALA A 163 -5.54 -4.50 18.22
CA ALA A 163 -4.32 -5.16 18.69
C ALA A 163 -4.33 -6.69 18.51
N GLN A 164 -5.51 -7.30 18.68
CA GLN A 164 -5.70 -8.75 18.65
C GLN A 164 -6.21 -9.18 17.26
N PRO A 165 -5.37 -9.82 16.42
CA PRO A 165 -5.74 -10.16 15.05
C PRO A 165 -6.79 -11.26 14.92
N LEU A 166 -7.08 -12.04 15.99
CA LEU A 166 -8.21 -12.98 15.97
C LEU A 166 -9.56 -12.27 15.71
N ASN A 167 -9.69 -11.01 16.12
CA ASN A 167 -10.90 -10.24 15.85
C ASN A 167 -11.20 -10.15 14.35
N TYR A 168 -10.17 -10.17 13.49
CA TYR A 168 -10.32 -10.09 12.03
C TYR A 168 -10.89 -11.36 11.40
N LEU A 169 -10.95 -12.46 12.14
CA LEU A 169 -11.54 -13.73 11.70
C LEU A 169 -13.01 -13.88 12.09
N ALA A 170 -13.54 -13.03 12.99
CA ALA A 170 -14.94 -13.09 13.40
C ALA A 170 -15.91 -12.97 12.20
N PRO A 171 -15.70 -12.07 11.21
CA PRO A 171 -16.56 -12.01 10.04
C PRO A 171 -16.53 -13.29 9.21
N VAL A 172 -15.39 -13.97 9.17
CA VAL A 172 -15.24 -15.23 8.43
C VAL A 172 -16.09 -16.33 9.08
N VAL A 173 -16.02 -16.46 10.40
CA VAL A 173 -16.83 -17.41 11.16
C VAL A 173 -18.33 -17.12 11.00
N ALA A 174 -18.73 -15.85 11.11
CA ALA A 174 -20.13 -15.44 10.96
C ALA A 174 -20.69 -15.77 9.56
N LEU A 175 -19.97 -15.42 8.49
CA LEU A 175 -20.42 -15.66 7.11
C LEU A 175 -20.34 -17.14 6.71
N ASP A 176 -19.41 -17.91 7.27
CA ASP A 176 -19.35 -19.36 7.06
C ASP A 176 -20.58 -20.06 7.67
N ARG A 177 -21.07 -19.57 8.81
CA ARG A 177 -22.27 -20.09 9.49
C ARG A 177 -23.58 -19.63 8.86
N TYR A 178 -23.70 -18.33 8.60
CA TYR A 178 -24.97 -17.69 8.24
C TYR A 178 -25.12 -17.41 6.74
N GLY A 179 -24.05 -17.59 5.96
CA GLY A 179 -24.02 -17.22 4.55
C GLY A 179 -23.84 -15.70 4.36
N PRO A 180 -24.16 -15.18 3.16
CA PRO A 180 -24.01 -13.76 2.85
C PRO A 180 -24.84 -12.85 3.76
N LEU A 181 -24.24 -11.80 4.32
CA LEU A 181 -24.90 -10.85 5.23
C LEU A 181 -24.66 -9.41 4.81
N ALA A 182 -25.65 -8.54 5.00
CA ALA A 182 -25.43 -7.10 4.88
C ALA A 182 -24.50 -6.59 5.99
N ARG A 183 -23.91 -5.41 5.79
CA ARG A 183 -22.95 -4.83 6.75
C ARG A 183 -23.53 -4.70 8.16
N THR A 184 -24.74 -4.19 8.30
CA THR A 184 -25.40 -4.00 9.61
C THR A 184 -25.67 -5.33 10.30
N GLU A 185 -26.20 -6.31 9.56
CA GLU A 185 -26.49 -7.65 10.08
C GLU A 185 -25.22 -8.34 10.57
N LEU A 186 -24.13 -8.24 9.81
CA LEU A 186 -22.85 -8.83 10.19
C LEU A 186 -22.27 -8.18 11.46
N VAL A 187 -22.39 -6.86 11.59
CA VAL A 187 -21.95 -6.13 12.80
C VAL A 187 -22.80 -6.52 14.01
N ASP A 188 -24.12 -6.64 13.85
CA ASP A 188 -25.04 -7.03 14.91
C ASP A 188 -24.73 -8.47 15.40
N VAL A 189 -24.54 -9.42 14.48
CA VAL A 189 -24.14 -10.80 14.81
C VAL A 189 -22.82 -10.84 15.58
N ILE A 190 -21.82 -10.06 15.18
CA ILE A 190 -20.54 -9.97 15.90
C ILE A 190 -20.75 -9.36 17.30
N ALA A 191 -21.58 -8.33 17.43
CA ALA A 191 -21.85 -7.73 18.74
C ALA A 191 -22.54 -8.73 19.68
N ASP A 192 -23.54 -9.46 19.18
CA ASP A 192 -24.39 -10.35 19.95
C ASP A 192 -23.69 -11.67 20.33
N GLU A 193 -22.99 -12.31 19.39
CA GLU A 193 -22.41 -13.64 19.59
C GLU A 193 -20.93 -13.63 19.98
N TYR A 194 -20.14 -12.70 19.41
CA TYR A 194 -18.72 -12.57 19.75
C TYR A 194 -18.49 -11.65 20.97
N GLY A 195 -19.52 -10.89 21.36
CA GLY A 195 -19.47 -9.98 22.52
C GLY A 195 -18.53 -8.80 22.33
N PHE A 196 -18.40 -8.29 21.09
CA PHE A 196 -17.36 -7.32 20.74
C PHE A 196 -17.93 -6.08 20.05
N GLY A 197 -17.80 -4.92 20.72
CA GLY A 197 -18.38 -3.65 20.27
C GLY A 197 -17.66 -2.93 19.13
N ALA A 198 -16.66 -3.56 18.50
CA ALA A 198 -15.90 -2.99 17.36
C ALA A 198 -16.11 -3.80 16.08
N GLY A 199 -17.39 -4.14 15.80
CA GLY A 199 -17.77 -4.93 14.63
C GLY A 199 -17.41 -4.23 13.31
N ASP A 200 -17.52 -2.90 13.26
CA ASP A 200 -17.18 -2.10 12.08
C ASP A 200 -15.70 -2.23 11.71
N GLU A 201 -14.81 -2.08 12.68
CA GLU A 201 -13.36 -2.21 12.52
C GLU A 201 -12.99 -3.64 12.14
N THR A 202 -13.65 -4.61 12.75
CA THR A 202 -13.46 -6.03 12.46
C THR A 202 -13.83 -6.38 11.01
N VAL A 203 -15.00 -5.96 10.53
CA VAL A 203 -15.43 -6.18 9.14
C VAL A 203 -14.50 -5.48 8.16
N THR A 204 -14.14 -4.23 8.46
CA THR A 204 -13.21 -3.46 7.61
C THR A 204 -11.83 -4.13 7.54
N SER A 205 -11.31 -4.63 8.66
CA SER A 205 -10.02 -5.32 8.70
C SER A 205 -10.03 -6.64 7.93
N ALA A 206 -11.12 -7.42 8.03
CA ALA A 206 -11.27 -8.66 7.28
C ALA A 206 -11.31 -8.41 5.76
N ARG A 207 -11.95 -7.30 5.32
CA ARG A 207 -11.92 -6.85 3.93
C ARG A 207 -10.52 -6.45 3.48
N THR A 208 -9.80 -5.68 4.28
CA THR A 208 -8.40 -5.29 3.99
C THR A 208 -7.50 -6.52 3.80
N LEU A 209 -7.70 -7.57 4.60
CA LEU A 209 -6.97 -8.83 4.46
C LEU A 209 -7.47 -9.72 3.29
N GLY A 210 -8.43 -9.24 2.49
CA GLY A 210 -8.99 -9.96 1.35
C GLY A 210 -9.79 -11.20 1.72
N LEU A 211 -10.32 -11.26 2.96
CA LEU A 211 -11.13 -12.38 3.45
C LEU A 211 -12.59 -12.27 3.01
N LEU A 212 -13.08 -11.04 2.85
CA LEU A 212 -14.45 -10.73 2.46
C LEU A 212 -14.49 -10.02 1.10
N THR A 213 -15.59 -10.19 0.36
CA THR A 213 -15.85 -9.42 -0.85
C THR A 213 -16.06 -7.93 -0.54
N VAL A 214 -15.88 -7.07 -1.55
CA VAL A 214 -16.01 -5.61 -1.43
C VAL A 214 -17.48 -5.16 -1.38
N GLY A 215 -18.37 -5.94 -2.01
CA GLY A 215 -19.78 -5.64 -2.17
C GLY A 215 -20.63 -5.88 -0.93
N SER A 216 -21.90 -5.48 -1.02
CA SER A 216 -22.94 -5.83 -0.05
C SER A 216 -24.05 -6.60 -0.80
N PRO A 217 -24.51 -7.76 -0.30
CA PRO A 217 -24.08 -8.42 0.93
C PRO A 217 -22.61 -8.88 0.86
N TYR A 218 -21.98 -8.96 2.04
CA TYR A 218 -20.62 -9.48 2.16
C TYR A 218 -20.64 -11.00 2.02
N GLU A 219 -19.66 -11.51 1.28
CA GLU A 219 -19.43 -12.94 1.08
C GLU A 219 -17.97 -13.28 1.39
N LEU A 220 -17.69 -14.56 1.64
CA LEU A 220 -16.31 -15.03 1.74
C LEU A 220 -15.65 -15.01 0.35
N THR A 221 -14.45 -14.46 0.26
CA THR A 221 -13.59 -14.70 -0.91
C THR A 221 -13.09 -16.15 -0.89
N SER A 222 -12.40 -16.59 -1.95
CA SER A 222 -11.68 -17.87 -1.94
C SER A 222 -10.70 -18.00 -0.76
N GLN A 223 -10.12 -16.88 -0.31
CA GLN A 223 -9.25 -16.86 0.88
C GLN A 223 -10.05 -16.90 2.18
N GLY A 224 -11.20 -16.22 2.25
CA GLY A 224 -12.14 -16.36 3.36
C GLY A 224 -12.62 -17.79 3.55
N ALA A 225 -12.99 -18.48 2.46
CA ALA A 225 -13.44 -19.88 2.49
C ALA A 225 -12.32 -20.87 2.88
N LEU A 226 -11.09 -20.62 2.43
CA LEU A 226 -9.93 -21.36 2.92
C LEU A 226 -9.72 -21.14 4.42
N SER A 227 -9.85 -19.88 4.87
CA SER A 227 -9.71 -19.52 6.28
C SER A 227 -10.76 -20.20 7.15
N SER A 228 -12.03 -20.25 6.72
CA SER A 228 -13.09 -20.95 7.46
C SER A 228 -12.82 -22.46 7.57
N THR A 229 -12.24 -23.06 6.54
CA THR A 229 -11.83 -24.48 6.59
C THR A 229 -10.74 -24.73 7.63
N VAL A 230 -9.74 -23.84 7.73
CA VAL A 230 -8.69 -23.95 8.76
C VAL A 230 -9.26 -23.70 10.15
N LEU A 231 -10.17 -22.73 10.30
CA LEU A 231 -10.85 -22.42 11.57
C LEU A 231 -11.62 -23.64 12.10
N ARG A 232 -12.45 -24.28 11.26
CA ARG A 232 -13.13 -25.54 11.62
C ARG A 232 -12.15 -26.65 12.00
N GLY A 233 -11.05 -26.77 11.26
CA GLY A 233 -9.97 -27.71 11.59
C GLY A 233 -9.29 -27.45 12.94
N CYS A 234 -9.40 -26.23 13.48
CA CYS A 234 -8.95 -25.85 14.81
C CYS A 234 -10.05 -25.92 15.87
N GLY A 235 -11.25 -26.41 15.53
CA GLY A 235 -12.40 -26.49 16.44
C GLY A 235 -13.15 -25.17 16.62
N ILE A 236 -12.99 -24.21 15.71
CA ILE A 236 -13.74 -22.95 15.72
C ILE A 236 -14.85 -23.06 14.67
N GLU A 237 -16.07 -23.35 15.12
CA GLU A 237 -17.25 -23.46 14.27
C GLU A 237 -18.22 -22.29 14.49
N GLU A 238 -18.22 -21.73 15.70
CA GLU A 238 -19.08 -20.62 16.10
C GLU A 238 -18.26 -19.43 16.63
N LEU A 239 -18.90 -18.25 16.69
CA LEU A 239 -18.24 -17.05 17.20
C LEU A 239 -17.82 -17.19 18.67
N ASP A 240 -18.55 -17.96 19.46
CA ASP A 240 -18.18 -18.22 20.86
C ASP A 240 -16.87 -19.03 20.97
N ASP A 241 -16.62 -19.99 20.07
CA ASP A 241 -15.36 -20.74 20.03
C ASP A 241 -14.17 -19.82 19.75
N LEU A 242 -14.34 -18.88 18.82
CA LEU A 242 -13.32 -17.86 18.52
C LEU A 242 -13.10 -16.93 19.71
N ARG A 243 -14.16 -16.60 20.47
CA ARG A 243 -14.09 -15.78 21.68
C ARG A 243 -13.31 -16.50 22.77
N LEU A 244 -13.62 -17.78 23.01
CA LEU A 244 -12.90 -18.63 23.97
C LEU A 244 -11.42 -18.77 23.60
N THR A 245 -11.12 -19.01 22.31
CA THR A 245 -9.74 -19.04 21.80
C THR A 245 -9.01 -17.72 22.05
N LYS A 246 -9.71 -16.58 21.88
CA LYS A 246 -9.15 -15.25 22.18
C LYS A 246 -8.88 -15.05 23.68
N ASP A 247 -9.74 -15.57 24.54
CA ASP A 247 -9.57 -15.48 25.99
C ASP A 247 -8.35 -16.31 26.45
N GLU A 248 -8.15 -17.50 25.87
CA GLU A 248 -6.98 -18.38 26.14
C GLU A 248 -5.64 -17.73 25.83
N VAL A 249 -5.57 -16.91 24.78
CA VAL A 249 -4.32 -16.22 24.39
C VAL A 249 -4.05 -14.96 25.21
N THR A 250 -4.90 -14.60 26.17
CA THR A 250 -4.69 -13.41 27.00
C THR A 250 -3.38 -13.50 27.79
N GLY A 251 -2.49 -12.53 27.58
CA GLY A 251 -1.16 -12.51 28.21
C GLY A 251 -0.12 -13.41 27.53
N GLN A 252 -0.49 -14.11 26.45
CA GLN A 252 0.42 -14.88 25.58
C GLN A 252 0.28 -14.41 24.12
N THR A 253 1.03 -15.02 23.20
CA THR A 253 0.88 -14.75 21.77
C THR A 253 0.11 -15.88 21.10
N LEU A 254 -0.62 -15.54 20.04
CA LEU A 254 -1.36 -16.54 19.26
C LEU A 254 -0.38 -17.57 18.65
N ALA A 255 0.79 -17.11 18.20
CA ALA A 255 1.84 -17.98 17.68
C ALA A 255 2.36 -19.01 18.70
N ALA A 256 2.31 -18.72 20.00
CA ALA A 256 2.73 -19.65 21.03
C ALA A 256 1.64 -20.68 21.38
N VAL A 257 0.38 -20.25 21.43
CA VAL A 257 -0.74 -21.09 21.90
C VAL A 257 -1.42 -21.84 20.75
N HIS A 258 -1.67 -21.16 19.63
CA HIS A 258 -2.37 -21.68 18.45
C HIS A 258 -1.59 -21.42 17.16
N PRO A 259 -0.45 -22.13 16.92
CA PRO A 259 0.40 -21.92 15.74
C PRO A 259 -0.30 -22.00 14.38
N PRO A 260 -1.29 -22.89 14.14
CA PRO A 260 -2.03 -22.92 12.89
C PRO A 260 -2.78 -21.62 12.60
N LEU A 261 -3.43 -21.04 13.61
CA LEU A 261 -4.17 -19.78 13.48
C LEU A 261 -3.23 -18.59 13.27
N ALA A 262 -2.08 -18.58 13.97
CA ALA A 262 -1.05 -17.57 13.73
C ALA A 262 -0.49 -17.64 12.30
N THR A 263 -0.30 -18.86 11.76
CA THR A 263 0.17 -19.08 10.39
C THR A 263 -0.89 -18.62 9.38
N LEU A 264 -2.16 -18.95 9.61
CA LEU A 264 -3.28 -18.49 8.77
C LEU A 264 -3.29 -16.95 8.68
N LEU A 265 -3.25 -16.28 9.83
CA LEU A 265 -3.22 -14.82 9.87
C LEU A 265 -1.96 -14.27 9.20
N ARG A 266 -0.76 -14.79 9.51
CA ARG A 266 0.49 -14.35 8.87
C ARG A 266 0.41 -14.44 7.35
N ASN A 267 -0.18 -15.50 6.81
CA ASN A 267 -0.41 -15.64 5.38
C ASN A 267 -1.42 -14.62 4.84
N ALA A 268 -2.53 -14.38 5.54
CA ALA A 268 -3.50 -13.35 5.16
C ALA A 268 -2.86 -11.94 5.12
N PHE A 269 -2.05 -11.62 6.14
CA PHE A 269 -1.28 -10.40 6.20
C PHE A 269 -0.25 -10.30 5.06
N ALA A 270 0.59 -11.32 4.85
CA ALA A 270 1.64 -11.31 3.82
C ALA A 270 1.11 -11.21 2.39
N ARG A 271 -0.15 -11.61 2.14
CA ARG A 271 -0.81 -11.44 0.85
C ARG A 271 -1.14 -9.98 0.54
N HIS A 272 -1.34 -9.13 1.55
CA HIS A 272 -1.53 -7.71 1.33
C HIS A 272 -0.19 -7.10 0.87
N PRO A 273 -0.08 -6.55 -0.36
CA PRO A 273 1.22 -6.20 -0.95
C PRO A 273 2.08 -5.29 -0.08
N GLU A 274 1.50 -4.22 0.47
CA GLU A 274 2.23 -3.28 1.35
C GLU A 274 2.71 -3.93 2.65
N PHE A 275 1.94 -4.88 3.18
CA PHE A 275 2.32 -5.59 4.39
C PHE A 275 3.41 -6.62 4.10
N GLY A 276 3.32 -7.32 2.96
CA GLY A 276 4.37 -8.22 2.48
C GLY A 276 5.72 -7.51 2.39
N LEU A 277 5.76 -6.34 1.74
CA LEU A 277 6.97 -5.52 1.65
C LEU A 277 7.49 -5.06 3.03
N LEU A 278 6.58 -4.74 3.95
CA LEU A 278 6.96 -4.40 5.32
C LEU A 278 7.56 -5.59 6.07
N LEU A 279 7.04 -6.81 5.87
CA LEU A 279 7.64 -8.03 6.43
C LEU A 279 9.02 -8.30 5.86
N ASP A 280 9.21 -8.07 4.56
CA ASP A 280 10.51 -8.25 3.91
C ASP A 280 11.52 -7.22 4.44
N ALA A 281 11.11 -5.94 4.57
CA ALA A 281 11.94 -4.91 5.17
C ALA A 281 12.35 -5.23 6.62
N LEU A 282 11.44 -5.80 7.42
CA LEU A 282 11.74 -6.26 8.79
C LEU A 282 12.76 -7.41 8.79
N ARG A 283 12.60 -8.41 7.92
CA ARG A 283 13.53 -9.55 7.83
C ARG A 283 14.94 -9.13 7.45
N GLU A 284 15.08 -8.12 6.59
CA GLU A 284 16.36 -7.60 6.14
C GLU A 284 17.11 -6.76 7.19
N GLU A 285 16.44 -6.21 8.21
CA GLU A 285 17.08 -5.41 9.28
C GLU A 285 17.84 -6.32 10.29
N GLY A 286 17.49 -7.61 10.31
CA GLY A 286 18.08 -8.60 11.20
C GLY A 286 17.27 -8.83 12.48
N PRO A 287 17.85 -9.57 13.46
CA PRO A 287 17.07 -10.13 14.57
C PRO A 287 16.62 -9.09 15.61
N ARG A 288 17.27 -7.92 15.65
CA ARG A 288 16.96 -6.83 16.59
C ARG A 288 16.95 -5.53 15.82
N ILE A 289 15.77 -4.91 15.74
CA ILE A 289 15.48 -3.76 14.89
C ILE A 289 15.23 -2.55 15.79
N HIS A 290 16.01 -1.49 15.61
CA HIS A 290 15.71 -0.21 16.21
C HIS A 290 14.67 0.53 15.36
N PHE A 291 13.66 1.10 15.99
CA PHE A 291 12.50 1.65 15.27
C PHE A 291 12.88 2.72 14.25
N LEU A 292 13.83 3.60 14.57
CA LEU A 292 14.25 4.67 13.66
C LEU A 292 15.14 4.19 12.51
N ASP A 293 15.84 3.06 12.67
CA ASP A 293 16.60 2.43 11.58
C ASP A 293 15.62 1.82 10.55
N LEU A 294 14.57 1.16 11.04
CA LEU A 294 13.46 0.71 10.19
C LEU A 294 12.80 1.89 9.46
N VAL A 295 12.56 3.02 10.13
CA VAL A 295 12.03 4.23 9.48
C VAL A 295 13.00 4.73 8.41
N GLU A 296 14.31 4.75 8.66
CA GLU A 296 15.31 5.14 7.67
C GLU A 296 15.25 4.25 6.42
N ARG A 297 15.19 2.93 6.58
CA ARG A 297 15.03 1.99 5.45
C ARG A 297 13.73 2.22 4.70
N LEU A 298 12.59 2.26 5.39
CA LEU A 298 11.29 2.47 4.76
C LEU A 298 11.25 3.79 3.97
N VAL A 299 11.79 4.89 4.51
CA VAL A 299 11.86 6.18 3.79
C VAL A 299 12.73 6.10 2.53
N ARG A 300 13.77 5.26 2.52
CA ARG A 300 14.73 5.16 1.41
C ARG A 300 14.29 4.21 0.31
N GLU A 301 13.70 3.08 0.69
CA GLU A 301 13.45 1.92 -0.16
C GLU A 301 11.96 1.64 -0.40
N TYR A 302 11.11 1.93 0.60
CA TYR A 302 9.65 1.67 0.56
C TYR A 302 8.83 2.91 0.96
N PRO A 303 9.03 4.07 0.29
CA PRO A 303 8.47 5.34 0.73
C PRO A 303 6.94 5.34 0.76
N ASN A 304 6.26 4.60 -0.13
CA ASN A 304 4.80 4.54 -0.09
C ASN A 304 4.31 3.68 1.08
N VAL A 305 4.93 2.54 1.38
CA VAL A 305 4.66 1.77 2.63
C VAL A 305 4.86 2.66 3.86
N PHE A 306 5.93 3.46 3.92
CA PHE A 306 6.13 4.41 5.02
C PHE A 306 4.98 5.43 5.13
N LEU A 307 4.61 6.05 4.01
CA LEU A 307 3.56 7.07 3.96
C LEU A 307 2.17 6.48 4.31
N SER A 308 1.85 5.30 3.79
CA SER A 308 0.55 4.64 4.00
C SER A 308 0.46 4.07 5.41
N THR A 309 1.49 3.35 5.87
CA THR A 309 1.42 2.53 7.08
C THR A 309 1.86 3.29 8.33
N PHE A 310 2.92 4.10 8.24
CA PHE A 310 3.56 4.69 9.41
C PHE A 310 3.09 6.12 9.70
N CYS A 311 2.76 6.90 8.67
CA CYS A 311 2.45 8.32 8.85
C CYS A 311 1.00 8.57 9.23
N THR A 312 0.68 9.56 10.05
CA THR A 312 -0.70 10.09 10.13
C THR A 312 -1.12 10.72 8.80
N ILE A 313 -2.42 10.97 8.55
CA ILE A 313 -2.87 11.63 7.31
C ILE A 313 -2.14 12.97 7.08
N ARG A 314 -2.04 13.81 8.12
CA ARG A 314 -1.30 15.08 8.06
C ARG A 314 0.20 14.86 7.97
N GLY A 315 0.71 13.89 8.72
CA GLY A 315 2.12 13.48 8.72
C GLY A 315 2.60 13.04 7.34
N ALA A 316 1.78 12.29 6.59
CA ALA A 316 2.11 11.81 5.25
C ALA A 316 2.33 12.98 4.27
N SER A 317 1.47 14.00 4.32
CA SER A 317 1.65 15.21 3.50
C SER A 317 2.96 15.95 3.84
N ARG A 318 3.29 16.07 5.13
CA ARG A 318 4.54 16.69 5.58
C ARG A 318 5.76 15.86 5.17
N ALA A 319 5.71 14.55 5.38
CA ALA A 319 6.78 13.63 5.04
C ALA A 319 7.06 13.62 3.54
N ARG A 320 6.02 13.59 2.72
CA ARG A 320 6.15 13.66 1.26
C ARG A 320 6.90 14.91 0.80
N LYS A 321 6.60 16.08 1.38
CA LYS A 321 7.33 17.33 1.09
C LYS A 321 8.81 17.25 1.47
N LEU A 322 9.14 16.56 2.56
CA LEU A 322 10.54 16.34 2.96
C LEU A 322 11.26 15.38 2.00
N ILE A 323 10.59 14.30 1.59
CA ILE A 323 11.11 13.35 0.58
C ILE A 323 11.36 14.07 -0.75
N GLU A 324 10.39 14.86 -1.23
CA GLU A 324 10.52 15.61 -2.49
C GLU A 324 11.71 16.57 -2.48
N ARG A 325 12.02 17.17 -1.32
CA ARG A 325 13.14 18.10 -1.14
C ARG A 325 14.48 17.43 -0.86
N GLY A 326 14.52 16.10 -0.73
CA GLY A 326 15.71 15.37 -0.32
C GLY A 326 16.09 15.57 1.16
N GLU A 327 15.20 16.13 1.98
CA GLU A 327 15.39 16.33 3.42
C GLU A 327 14.99 15.09 4.24
N THR A 328 15.13 13.89 3.67
CA THR A 328 14.64 12.61 4.23
C THR A 328 15.22 12.30 5.61
N ALA A 329 16.47 12.67 5.87
CA ALA A 329 17.14 12.45 7.16
C ALA A 329 16.37 13.02 8.36
N ARG A 330 15.58 14.08 8.15
CA ARG A 330 14.75 14.67 9.20
C ARG A 330 13.66 13.72 9.70
N LEU A 331 13.19 12.81 8.86
CA LEU A 331 12.12 11.86 9.19
C LEU A 331 12.52 10.77 10.18
N TYR A 332 13.81 10.60 10.45
CA TYR A 332 14.31 9.61 11.40
C TYR A 332 15.40 10.15 12.34
N ARG A 333 15.99 11.33 12.08
CA ARG A 333 16.98 11.96 12.98
C ARG A 333 16.44 13.10 13.83
N ASP A 334 15.34 13.76 13.44
CA ASP A 334 14.78 14.89 14.17
C ASP A 334 13.57 14.45 15.00
N PRO A 335 13.68 14.40 16.35
CA PRO A 335 12.60 13.95 17.21
C PRO A 335 11.32 14.78 17.14
N SER A 336 11.41 16.06 16.78
CA SER A 336 10.23 16.90 16.61
C SER A 336 9.46 16.56 15.33
N VAL A 337 10.16 16.03 14.32
CA VAL A 337 9.58 15.68 13.03
C VAL A 337 8.95 14.30 13.08
N TRP A 338 9.70 13.27 13.48
CA TRP A 338 9.19 11.90 13.40
C TRP A 338 8.03 11.67 14.38
N ARG A 339 8.04 12.32 15.55
CA ARG A 339 6.92 12.25 16.51
C ARG A 339 5.64 12.92 16.01
N ASP A 340 5.75 13.92 15.14
CA ASP A 340 4.61 14.60 14.53
C ASP A 340 4.06 13.84 13.30
N VAL A 341 4.96 13.17 12.58
CA VAL A 341 4.63 12.45 11.35
C VAL A 341 4.06 11.06 11.64
N ILE A 342 4.69 10.31 12.53
CA ILE A 342 4.40 8.89 12.75
C ILE A 342 3.17 8.71 13.65
N ARG A 343 2.33 7.73 13.32
CA ARG A 343 1.15 7.38 14.11
C ARG A 343 1.54 6.52 15.31
N ASN A 344 0.92 6.78 16.47
CA ASN A 344 1.15 6.00 17.68
C ASN A 344 0.73 4.53 17.54
N ASN A 345 -0.26 4.25 16.68
CA ASN A 345 -0.81 2.91 16.43
C ASN A 345 0.27 1.88 16.03
N VAL A 346 1.32 2.33 15.33
CA VAL A 346 2.43 1.48 14.87
C VAL A 346 3.25 0.96 16.04
N LEU A 347 3.36 1.73 17.13
CA LEU A 347 4.14 1.37 18.29
C LEU A 347 3.37 0.48 19.28
N PHE A 348 2.04 0.42 19.14
CA PHE A 348 1.17 -0.38 19.99
C PHE A 348 0.49 -1.53 19.25
N ASN A 349 -0.62 -1.26 18.56
CA ASN A 349 -1.46 -2.30 17.95
C ASN A 349 -0.70 -3.09 16.91
N PHE A 350 0.10 -2.42 16.08
CA PHE A 350 0.87 -3.10 15.04
C PHE A 350 1.93 -4.04 15.63
N VAL A 351 2.67 -3.60 16.65
CA VAL A 351 3.59 -4.48 17.39
C VAL A 351 2.85 -5.68 17.97
N GLN A 352 1.68 -5.47 18.60
CA GLN A 352 0.88 -6.58 19.15
C GLN A 352 0.41 -7.55 18.08
N GLN A 353 -0.08 -7.06 16.94
CA GLN A 353 -0.47 -7.89 15.79
C GLN A 353 0.71 -8.75 15.34
N LEU A 354 1.88 -8.15 15.11
CA LEU A 354 3.09 -8.86 14.68
C LEU A 354 3.57 -9.90 15.70
N LYS A 355 3.40 -9.65 17.00
CA LYS A 355 3.67 -10.63 18.06
C LYS A 355 2.70 -11.80 18.00
N HIS A 356 1.40 -11.52 17.86
CA HIS A 356 0.39 -12.57 17.77
C HIS A 356 0.62 -13.47 16.55
N VAL A 357 0.94 -12.90 15.39
CA VAL A 357 1.21 -13.70 14.18
C VAL A 357 2.62 -14.30 14.14
N GLY A 358 3.46 -14.05 15.15
CA GLY A 358 4.80 -14.65 15.28
C GLY A 358 5.84 -14.09 14.32
N VAL A 359 5.70 -12.83 13.91
CA VAL A 359 6.75 -12.08 13.20
C VAL A 359 7.71 -11.45 14.20
N LEU A 360 7.16 -10.90 15.29
CA LEU A 360 7.95 -10.39 16.42
C LEU A 360 7.90 -11.37 17.58
N ALA A 361 9.00 -11.46 18.32
CA ALA A 361 9.13 -12.28 19.50
C ALA A 361 8.24 -11.77 20.63
N ALA A 362 7.79 -12.67 21.52
CA ALA A 362 6.82 -12.37 22.58
C ALA A 362 7.34 -11.32 23.58
N GLU A 363 8.65 -11.28 23.80
CA GLU A 363 9.36 -10.32 24.63
C GLU A 363 9.43 -8.90 24.03
N THR A 364 9.07 -8.73 22.76
CA THR A 364 9.04 -7.40 22.13
C THR A 364 8.08 -6.48 22.89
N ARG A 365 8.58 -5.32 23.31
CA ARG A 365 7.85 -4.35 24.13
C ARG A 365 7.12 -3.34 23.23
N SER A 366 5.80 -3.32 23.30
CA SER A 366 5.00 -2.26 22.69
C SER A 366 5.04 -0.95 23.52
N HIS A 367 4.55 0.14 22.94
CA HIS A 367 4.39 1.43 23.62
C HIS A 367 2.94 1.89 23.54
N SER A 368 2.26 1.92 24.68
CA SER A 368 0.86 2.36 24.82
C SER A 368 0.70 3.81 25.30
N GLY A 369 1.81 4.50 25.56
CA GLY A 369 1.84 5.87 26.08
C GLY A 369 1.69 6.92 24.98
N ALA A 370 1.97 8.18 25.33
CA ALA A 370 2.01 9.25 24.35
C ALA A 370 3.29 9.17 23.51
N MET A 371 3.22 9.51 22.22
CA MET A 371 4.37 9.52 21.30
C MET A 371 5.57 10.35 21.83
N SER A 372 5.30 11.40 22.62
CA SER A 372 6.34 12.21 23.28
C SER A 372 7.16 11.45 24.33
N GLU A 373 6.60 10.38 24.90
CA GLU A 373 7.22 9.52 25.92
C GLU A 373 7.89 8.29 25.30
N TYR A 374 7.80 8.11 23.98
CA TYR A 374 8.45 7.00 23.31
C TYR A 374 9.96 7.27 23.17
N ASP A 375 10.73 6.33 23.72
CA ASP A 375 12.18 6.21 23.55
C ASP A 375 12.48 5.03 22.57
N PRO A 376 13.03 5.31 21.38
CA PRO A 376 13.34 4.29 20.38
C PRO A 376 14.49 3.35 20.80
N ASP A 377 15.37 3.77 21.72
CA ASP A 377 16.53 2.96 22.14
C ASP A 377 16.16 1.94 23.22
N GLU A 378 15.15 2.25 24.03
CA GLU A 378 14.69 1.37 25.12
C GLU A 378 13.77 0.21 24.64
N LYS A 379 13.20 0.32 23.44
CA LYS A 379 12.17 -0.60 22.94
C LYS A 379 12.43 -1.08 21.50
N PRO A 380 13.52 -1.85 21.27
CA PRO A 380 13.76 -2.46 19.98
C PRO A 380 12.74 -3.55 19.68
N TRP A 381 12.48 -3.76 18.40
CA TRP A 381 11.66 -4.86 17.91
C TRP A 381 12.54 -6.09 17.75
N ILE A 382 12.11 -7.22 18.30
CA ILE A 382 12.87 -8.46 18.26
C ILE A 382 12.15 -9.38 17.27
N VAL A 383 12.80 -9.76 16.19
CA VAL A 383 12.24 -10.66 15.18
C VAL A 383 12.21 -12.08 15.76
N ALA A 384 11.11 -12.80 15.55
CA ALA A 384 11.00 -14.17 16.03
C ALA A 384 11.86 -15.14 15.19
N ASP A 385 12.54 -16.08 15.85
CA ASP A 385 13.28 -17.14 15.18
C ASP A 385 12.30 -18.07 14.42
N GLY A 386 12.32 -18.03 13.08
CA GLY A 386 11.45 -18.85 12.21
C GLY A 386 10.23 -18.15 11.61
N GLY A 387 10.24 -16.80 11.57
CA GLY A 387 9.17 -15.93 11.04
C GLY A 387 9.16 -15.69 9.53
#